data_AF-A0A1C3NXB2-F1
#
_entry.id   AF-A0A1C3NXB2-F1
#
_cell.length_a   1.000
_cell.length_b   1.000
_cell.length_c   1.000
_cell.angle_alpha   90.00
_cell.angle_beta   90.00
_cell.angle_gamma   90.00
#
_symmetry.space_group_name_H-M   'P 1'
#
loop_
_entity.id
_entity.type
_entity.pdbx_description
1 polymer ?
#
loop_
_entity_poly.entity_id
_entity_poly.type
_entity_poly.pdbx_seq_one_letter_code
_entity_poly.pdbx_strand_id
1 'polypeptide(L)' 'MARGGNETVAFVSEHDRFLSALAGMGARVTDLIVPSRNHFDLPLVLGDPNTALGRTTLAHMGLQTPSGEPPIDDCGSANC' A
#
# COMPACT_ATOMS: atom_id res chain seq x y z
N MET A 1 -1.77 2.96 -5.99
CA MET A 1 -2.93 2.40 -6.69
C MET A 1 -2.73 0.92 -6.82
N ALA A 2 -3.76 0.10 -6.58
CA ALA A 2 -3.63 -1.35 -6.59
C ALA A 2 -4.77 -2.01 -7.37
N ARG A 3 -4.45 -3.10 -8.07
CA ARG A 3 -5.43 -4.01 -8.68
C ARG A 3 -5.01 -5.47 -8.54
N GLY A 4 -5.95 -6.39 -8.76
CA GLY A 4 -5.65 -7.81 -8.90
C GLY A 4 -4.91 -8.13 -10.21
N GLY A 5 -4.20 -9.26 -10.23
CA GLY A 5 -3.60 -9.84 -11.44
C GLY A 5 -4.61 -10.58 -12.32
N ASN A 6 -5.71 -11.08 -11.74
CA ASN A 6 -6.76 -11.85 -12.39
C ASN A 6 -8.02 -10.99 -12.58
N GLU A 7 -7.86 -9.84 -13.21
CA GLU A 7 -8.95 -8.90 -13.48
C GLU A 7 -9.49 -9.05 -14.90
N THR A 8 -10.68 -8.51 -15.15
CA THR A 8 -11.18 -8.38 -16.52
C THR A 8 -10.34 -7.35 -17.29
N VAL A 9 -10.33 -7.47 -18.62
CA VAL A 9 -9.67 -6.49 -19.50
C VAL A 9 -10.19 -5.06 -19.24
N ALA A 10 -11.47 -4.91 -18.90
CA ALA A 10 -12.06 -3.62 -18.58
C ALA A 10 -11.43 -3.01 -17.31
N PHE A 11 -11.32 -3.79 -16.22
CA PHE A 11 -10.68 -3.32 -14.99
C PHE A 11 -9.20 -2.97 -15.18
N VAL A 12 -8.47 -3.74 -16.01
CA VAL A 12 -7.09 -3.42 -16.38
C VAL A 12 -7.03 -2.09 -17.14
N SER A 13 -7.91 -1.90 -18.12
CA SER A 13 -7.94 -0.68 -18.94
C SER A 13 -8.31 0.56 -18.11
N GLU A 14 -9.23 0.43 -17.15
CA GLU A 14 -9.59 1.51 -16.24
C GLU A 14 -8.45 1.87 -15.28
N HIS A 15 -7.76 0.87 -14.74
CA HIS A 15 -6.58 1.06 -13.90
C HIS A 15 -5.47 1.83 -14.63
N ASP A 16 -5.15 1.42 -15.86
CA ASP A 16 -4.12 2.06 -16.69
C ASP A 16 -4.50 3.51 -17.03
N ARG A 17 -5.77 3.75 -17.38
CA ARG A 17 -6.28 5.10 -17.65
C ARG A 17 -6.18 5.99 -16.42
N PHE A 18 -6.47 5.46 -15.24
CA PHE A 18 -6.41 6.26 -14.02
C PHE A 18 -4.97 6.57 -13.61
N LEU A 19 -4.05 5.61 -13.73
CA LEU A 19 -2.61 5.87 -13.53
C LEU A 19 -2.09 6.95 -14.49
N SER A 20 -2.49 6.90 -15.77
CA SER A 20 -2.12 7.92 -16.76
C SER A 20 -2.64 9.31 -16.36
N ALA A 21 -3.89 9.41 -15.89
CA ALA A 21 -4.47 10.67 -15.41
C ALA A 21 -3.71 11.21 -14.19
N LEU A 22 -3.40 10.36 -13.20
CA LEU A 22 -2.63 10.74 -12.01
C LEU A 22 -1.22 11.23 -12.37
N ALA A 23 -0.55 10.54 -13.30
CA ALA A 23 0.75 10.97 -13.82
C ALA A 23 0.66 12.33 -14.53
N GLY A 24 -0.38 12.57 -15.32
CA GLY A 24 -0.64 13.86 -15.96
C GLY A 24 -0.86 15.03 -14.98
N MET A 25 -1.30 14.73 -13.76
CA MET A 25 -1.44 15.69 -12.66
C MET A 25 -0.16 15.86 -11.81
N GLY A 26 0.92 15.13 -12.13
CA GLY A 26 2.17 15.15 -11.37
C GLY A 26 2.12 14.36 -10.05
N ALA A 27 1.10 13.51 -9.85
CA ALA A 27 0.99 12.69 -8.65
C ALA A 27 2.04 11.58 -8.66
N ARG A 28 2.69 11.35 -7.50
CA ARG A 28 3.57 10.19 -7.29
C ARG A 28 2.75 9.01 -6.80
N VAL A 29 2.60 8.01 -7.66
CA VAL A 29 1.75 6.84 -7.40
C VAL A 29 2.56 5.58 -7.60
N THR A 30 2.54 4.68 -6.61
CA THR A 30 3.00 3.31 -6.80
C THR A 30 1.91 2.51 -7.50
N ASP A 31 2.24 1.92 -8.65
CA ASP A 31 1.41 0.92 -9.34
C ASP A 31 1.69 -0.46 -8.75
N LEU A 32 0.67 -1.07 -8.14
CA LEU A 32 0.78 -2.37 -7.49
C LEU A 32 -0.21 -3.37 -8.12
N ILE A 33 0.33 -4.41 -8.74
CA ILE A 33 -0.44 -5.54 -9.24
C ILE A 33 -0.27 -6.72 -8.27
N VAL A 34 -1.36 -7.16 -7.65
CA VAL A 34 -1.33 -8.29 -6.71
C VAL A 34 -1.59 -9.59 -7.46
N PRO A 35 -0.61 -10.50 -7.58
CA PRO A 35 -0.75 -11.70 -8.39
C PRO A 35 -1.84 -12.62 -7.85
N SER A 36 -2.48 -13.36 -8.77
CA SER A 36 -3.47 -14.39 -8.45
C SER A 36 -4.70 -13.90 -7.67
N ARG A 37 -4.99 -12.60 -7.72
CA ARG A 37 -6.17 -11.98 -7.09
C ARG A 37 -7.09 -11.36 -8.13
N ASN A 38 -8.38 -11.48 -7.91
CA ASN A 38 -9.43 -10.77 -8.65
C ASN A 38 -10.04 -9.66 -7.79
N HIS A 39 -10.96 -8.90 -8.37
CA HIS A 39 -11.61 -7.78 -7.69
C HIS A 39 -12.25 -8.13 -6.33
N PHE A 40 -12.78 -9.34 -6.17
CA PHE A 40 -13.53 -9.74 -4.97
C PHE A 40 -12.64 -10.28 -3.85
N ASP A 41 -11.54 -10.94 -4.19
CA ASP A 41 -10.62 -11.51 -3.20
C ASP A 41 -9.45 -10.58 -2.84
N LEU A 42 -9.21 -9.52 -3.63
CA LEU A 42 -8.23 -8.48 -3.34
C LEU A 42 -8.54 -7.73 -2.04
N PRO A 43 -9.79 -7.32 -1.74
CA PRO A 43 -10.11 -6.65 -0.48
C PRO A 43 -9.85 -7.50 0.78
N LEU A 44 -9.86 -8.83 0.65
CA LEU A 44 -9.69 -9.74 1.77
C LEU A 44 -8.29 -9.66 2.40
N VAL A 45 -7.29 -9.14 1.69
CA VAL A 45 -5.91 -9.00 2.20
C VAL A 45 -5.57 -7.59 2.69
N LEU A 46 -6.52 -6.65 2.66
CA LEU A 46 -6.27 -5.26 3.08
C LEU A 46 -5.88 -5.14 4.56
N GLY A 47 -6.34 -6.09 5.39
CA GLY A 47 -5.97 -6.16 6.81
C GLY A 47 -4.78 -7.08 7.10
N ASP A 48 -4.16 -7.71 6.10
CA ASP A 48 -3.09 -8.68 6.34
C ASP A 48 -1.70 -7.99 6.38
N PRO A 49 -1.05 -7.89 7.56
CA PRO A 49 0.26 -7.28 7.73
C PRO A 49 1.38 -8.00 6.96
N ASN A 50 1.15 -9.22 6.51
CA ASN A 50 2.17 -10.01 5.81
C ASN A 50 2.21 -9.70 4.31
N THR A 51 1.18 -9.04 3.77
CA THR A 51 1.13 -8.65 2.35
C THR A 51 1.60 -7.21 2.14
N ALA A 52 2.19 -6.92 0.97
CA ALA A 52 2.59 -5.55 0.64
C ALA A 52 1.40 -4.58 0.58
N LEU A 53 0.27 -5.04 0.04
CA LEU A 53 -0.97 -4.27 0.00
C LEU A 53 -1.49 -4.01 1.42
N GLY A 54 -1.62 -5.04 2.24
CA GLY A 54 -2.13 -4.90 3.61
C GLY A 54 -1.25 -4.03 4.51
N ARG A 55 0.09 -4.16 4.46
CA ARG A 55 0.99 -3.22 5.16
C ARG A 55 0.76 -1.77 4.76
N THR A 56 0.66 -1.52 3.45
CA THR A 56 0.47 -0.16 2.93
C THR A 56 -0.89 0.39 3.37
N THR A 57 -1.95 -0.42 3.31
CA THR A 57 -3.28 -0.05 3.78
C THR A 57 -3.29 0.26 5.28
N LEU A 58 -2.72 -0.62 6.11
CA LEU A 58 -2.68 -0.43 7.55
C LEU A 58 -1.84 0.79 7.95
N ALA A 59 -0.72 1.04 7.27
CA ALA A 59 0.07 2.26 7.47
C ALA A 59 -0.73 3.53 7.12
N HIS A 60 -1.47 3.54 6.01
CA HIS A 60 -2.34 4.67 5.65
C HIS A 60 -3.49 4.89 6.63
N MET A 61 -3.97 3.83 7.28
CA MET A 61 -5.00 3.92 8.32
C MET A 61 -4.44 4.30 9.70
N GLY A 62 -3.12 4.43 9.86
CA GLY A 62 -2.47 4.66 11.16
C GLY A 62 -2.57 3.46 12.11
N LEU A 63 -2.84 2.26 11.58
CA LEU A 63 -2.96 1.01 12.34
C LEU A 63 -1.65 0.22 12.40
N GLN A 64 -0.63 0.69 11.70
CA GLN A 64 0.75 0.21 11.79
C GLN A 64 1.71 1.39 11.78
N THR A 65 2.65 1.39 12.71
CA THR A 65 3.80 2.29 12.64
C THR A 65 4.67 1.83 11.47
N PRO A 66 5.06 2.73 10.53
CA PRO A 66 6.08 2.37 9.56
C PRO A 66 7.30 1.90 10.32
N SER A 67 7.80 0.71 10.01
CA SER A 67 9.01 0.14 10.62
C SER A 67 10.19 1.06 10.31
N GLY A 68 10.43 2.02 11.21
CA GLY A 68 11.32 3.16 11.03
C GLY A 68 11.43 4.02 12.30
N GLU A 69 11.41 3.38 13.47
CA GLU A 69 11.78 4.05 14.73
C GLU A 69 13.27 3.73 15.02
N PRO A 70 14.18 4.73 15.08
CA PRO A 70 15.47 4.55 15.75
C PRO A 70 15.24 4.42 17.28
N PRO A 71 16.24 3.96 18.06
CA PRO A 71 16.04 3.53 19.45
C PRO A 71 15.43 4.63 20.31
N ILE A 72 14.57 4.24 21.25
CA ILE A 72 14.25 5.08 22.39
C ILE A 72 15.58 5.39 23.09
N ASP A 73 16.07 6.62 22.97
CA ASP A 73 17.13 7.12 23.85
C ASP A 73 16.50 7.18 25.25
N ASP A 74 16.73 6.12 26.02
CA ASP A 74 16.51 6.12 27.46
C ASP A 74 17.58 7.01 28.12
N CYS A 75 17.43 8.32 27.96
CA CYS A 75 18.05 9.28 28.87
C CYS A 75 17.22 9.34 30.16
N GLY A 76 17.15 8.18 30.82
CA GLY A 76 16.71 8.01 32.19
C GLY A 76 17.93 8.02 33.11
N SER A 77 18.16 9.19 33.74
CA SER A 77 18.98 9.38 34.95
C SER A 77 20.50 9.48 34.79
N ALA A 78 20.97 10.71 35.06
CA ALA A 78 22.33 11.14 35.45
C ALA A 78 23.45 11.11 34.39
N ASN A 79 23.85 12.32 33.97
CA ASN A 79 25.08 12.71 33.27
C ASN A 79 25.28 12.19 31.83
N CYS A 80 24.83 12.98 30.86
CA CYS A 80 25.54 13.30 29.61
C CYS A 80 25.21 14.74 29.22
#